data_AF-B9E2Q7-F1
#
_entry.id   AF-B9E2Q7-F1
#
_cell.length_a   1.000
_cell.length_b   1.000
_cell.length_c   1.000
_cell.angle_alpha   90.00
_cell.angle_beta   90.00
_cell.angle_gamma   90.00
#
_symmetry.space_group_name_H-M   'P 1'
#
loop_
_entity.id
_entity.type
_entity.pdbx_description
1 polymer ?
#
loop_
_entity_poly.entity_id
_entity_poly.type
_entity_poly.pdbx_seq_one_letter_code
_entity_poly.pdbx_strand_id
1 'polypeptide(L)'
;MNIPGKVKIGGHIYTVNYTENLARDRDRIGESCADKLSIDIDKSLPQSMKESVFIHEILEQFNFVYNVGLEHKQIYDLETAIYALVRDNPSVFNEELIQSNICVDAKIDDDIFVDDLVNKATNKFVTEFRKTLQDMKR
;
A
#
# COMPACT_ATOMS: atom_id res chain seq x y z
N MET A 1 6.90 -3.18 -4.50
CA MET A 1 5.64 -2.72 -3.86
C MET A 1 5.80 -1.26 -3.44
N ASN A 2 4.75 -0.43 -3.54
CA ASN A 2 4.81 0.94 -2.99
C ASN A 2 4.45 0.92 -1.50
N ILE A 3 5.37 1.31 -0.63
CA ILE A 3 5.12 1.43 0.81
C ILE A 3 4.42 2.78 1.07
N PRO A 4 3.19 2.79 1.60
CA PRO A 4 2.47 4.03 1.87
C PRO A 4 3.07 4.74 3.10
N GLY A 5 2.96 6.07 3.17
CA GLY A 5 3.39 6.84 4.34
C GLY A 5 2.49 6.64 5.58
N LYS A 6 1.30 6.06 5.40
CA LYS A 6 0.35 5.73 6.48
C LYS A 6 -0.42 4.46 6.15
N VAL A 7 -0.77 3.69 7.18
CA VAL A 7 -1.61 2.49 7.06
C VAL A 7 -2.60 2.42 8.21
N LYS A 8 -3.81 1.90 7.96
CA LYS A 8 -4.83 1.73 9.00
C LYS A 8 -4.84 0.29 9.49
N ILE A 9 -4.70 0.10 10.80
CA ILE A 9 -4.65 -1.22 11.46
C ILE A 9 -5.56 -1.16 12.71
N GLY A 10 -6.51 -2.08 12.84
CA GLY A 10 -7.37 -2.16 14.04
C GLY A 10 -8.23 -0.93 14.31
N GLY A 11 -8.48 -0.09 13.31
CA GLY A 11 -9.15 1.21 13.51
C GLY A 11 -8.21 2.40 13.75
N HIS A 12 -6.92 2.17 13.98
CA HIS A 12 -5.91 3.20 14.22
C HIS A 12 -5.07 3.49 12.98
N ILE A 13 -4.56 4.72 12.84
CA ILE A 13 -3.73 5.13 11.71
C ILE A 13 -2.28 5.17 12.16
N TYR A 14 -1.47 4.27 11.60
CA TYR A 14 -0.04 4.20 11.81
C TYR A 14 0.70 5.06 10.79
N THR A 15 1.70 5.80 11.23
CA THR A 15 2.63 6.51 10.35
C THR A 15 3.81 5.62 10.01
N VAL A 16 4.18 5.54 8.73
CA VAL A 16 5.31 4.76 8.24
C VAL A 16 6.49 5.70 8.00
N ASN A 17 7.56 5.52 8.76
CA ASN A 17 8.75 6.36 8.70
C ASN A 17 9.96 5.58 8.21
N TYR A 18 10.88 6.29 7.55
CA TYR A 18 12.22 5.81 7.28
C TYR A 18 13.19 6.40 8.28
N THR A 19 13.73 5.56 9.17
CA THR A 19 14.61 5.96 10.26
C THR A 19 16.07 5.67 9.90
N GLU A 20 16.95 6.62 10.13
CA GLU A 20 18.38 6.46 9.86
C GLU A 20 19.05 5.58 10.90
N ASN A 21 19.89 4.64 10.45
CA ASN A 21 20.76 3.81 11.28
C ASN A 21 20.02 2.97 12.34
N LEU A 22 18.77 2.58 12.11
CA LEU A 22 18.00 1.73 13.03
C LEU A 22 18.72 0.40 13.30
N ALA A 23 19.26 -0.23 12.27
CA ALA A 23 20.00 -1.49 12.35
C ALA A 23 21.28 -1.33 13.19
N ARG A 24 22.01 -0.23 12.97
CA ARG A 24 23.25 0.06 13.70
C ARG A 24 22.97 0.41 15.17
N ASP A 25 21.94 1.22 15.41
CA ASP A 25 21.72 1.87 16.71
C ASP A 25 20.81 1.03 17.62
N ARG A 26 19.99 0.13 17.07
CA ARG A 26 18.97 -0.65 17.81
C ARG A 26 18.93 -2.14 17.49
N ASP A 27 19.90 -2.63 16.71
CA ASP A 27 20.04 -4.05 16.31
C ASP A 27 18.76 -4.62 15.68
N ARG A 28 18.04 -3.80 14.91
CA ARG A 28 16.81 -4.17 14.22
C ARG A 28 16.64 -3.35 12.96
N ILE A 29 16.12 -3.98 11.91
CA ILE A 29 15.93 -3.36 10.59
C ILE A 29 14.53 -2.75 10.42
N GLY A 30 13.62 -3.07 11.33
CA GLY A 30 12.29 -2.48 11.48
C GLY A 30 11.84 -2.50 12.95
N GLU A 31 10.87 -1.66 13.28
CA GLU A 31 10.09 -1.77 14.51
C GLU A 31 8.70 -1.15 14.34
N SER A 32 7.75 -1.60 15.15
CA SER A 32 6.41 -1.05 15.20
C SER A 32 5.95 -0.87 16.64
N CYS A 33 5.18 0.21 16.88
CA CYS A 33 4.75 0.61 18.21
C CYS A 33 3.28 1.00 18.19
N ALA A 34 2.47 0.21 18.90
CA ALA A 34 1.02 0.46 19.01
C ALA A 34 0.70 1.74 19.79
N ASP A 35 1.50 2.08 20.80
CA ASP A 35 1.28 3.30 21.60
C ASP A 35 1.58 4.58 20.81
N LYS A 36 2.64 4.55 19.98
CA LYS A 36 3.04 5.69 19.15
C LYS A 36 2.34 5.72 17.79
N LEU A 37 1.65 4.64 17.43
CA LEU A 37 1.09 4.42 16.10
C LEU A 37 2.16 4.67 15.01
N SER A 38 3.33 4.04 15.18
CA SER A 38 4.44 4.14 14.23
C SER A 38 4.88 2.77 13.72
N ILE A 39 5.31 2.75 12.46
CA ILE A 39 6.08 1.69 11.84
C ILE A 39 7.34 2.37 11.30
N ASP A 40 8.49 1.99 11.83
CA ASP A 40 9.77 2.59 11.53
C ASP A 40 10.65 1.56 10.79
N ILE A 41 11.11 1.91 9.59
CA ILE A 41 11.92 1.03 8.73
C ILE A 41 13.29 1.66 8.55
N ASP A 42 14.36 0.86 8.61
CA ASP A 42 15.70 1.40 8.37
C ASP A 42 15.84 1.93 6.94
N LYS A 43 16.20 3.21 6.84
CA LYS A 43 16.35 3.94 5.57
C LYS A 43 17.48 3.40 4.69
N SER A 44 18.51 2.78 5.26
CA SER A 44 19.69 2.28 4.55
C SER A 44 19.44 0.98 3.79
N LEU A 45 18.35 0.27 4.09
CA LEU A 45 18.05 -1.02 3.46
C LEU A 45 17.77 -0.90 1.95
N PRO A 46 18.10 -1.94 1.17
CA PRO A 46 17.59 -2.08 -0.19
C PRO A 46 16.05 -2.06 -0.24
N GLN A 47 15.49 -1.58 -1.34
CA GLN A 47 14.04 -1.41 -1.49
C GLN A 47 13.25 -2.71 -1.24
N SER A 48 13.71 -3.84 -1.76
CA SER A 48 13.09 -5.15 -1.54
C SER A 48 13.07 -5.56 -0.06
N MET A 49 14.12 -5.21 0.70
CA MET A 49 14.16 -5.49 2.14
C MET A 49 13.23 -4.55 2.91
N LYS A 50 13.16 -3.27 2.55
CA LYS A 50 12.18 -2.33 3.14
C LYS A 50 10.75 -2.84 2.97
N GLU A 51 10.44 -3.37 1.79
CA GLU A 51 9.13 -3.93 1.47
C GLU A 51 8.80 -5.16 2.32
N SER A 52 9.76 -6.06 2.50
CA SER A 52 9.63 -7.24 3.37
C SER A 52 9.45 -6.83 4.83
N VAL A 53 10.31 -5.95 5.35
CA VAL A 53 10.24 -5.41 6.71
C VAL A 53 8.91 -4.71 6.96
N PHE A 54 8.39 -3.95 6.00
CA PHE A 54 7.08 -3.31 6.14
C PHE A 54 5.96 -4.34 6.39
N ILE A 55 5.99 -5.47 5.68
CA ILE A 55 5.02 -6.56 5.88
C ILE A 55 5.23 -7.20 7.25
N HIS A 56 6.48 -7.43 7.67
CA HIS A 56 6.82 -7.95 9.00
C HIS A 56 6.17 -7.10 10.10
N GLU A 57 6.37 -5.79 10.05
CA GLU A 57 5.86 -4.87 11.06
C GLU A 57 4.32 -4.79 11.06
N ILE A 58 3.67 -4.90 9.89
CA ILE A 58 2.21 -5.03 9.83
C ILE A 58 1.74 -6.31 10.51
N LEU A 59 2.42 -7.44 10.28
CA LEU A 59 2.06 -8.72 10.89
C LEU A 59 2.25 -8.70 12.41
N GLU A 60 3.31 -8.07 12.91
CA GLU A 60 3.49 -7.85 14.34
C GLU A 60 2.34 -7.02 14.93
N GLN A 61 1.94 -5.93 14.25
CA GLN A 61 0.78 -5.14 14.69
C GLN A 61 -0.53 -5.91 14.61
N PHE A 62 -0.76 -6.75 13.59
CA PHE A 62 -1.95 -7.61 13.54
C PHE A 62 -1.95 -8.64 14.67
N ASN A 63 -0.82 -9.28 14.93
CA ASN A 63 -0.67 -10.24 16.00
C ASN A 63 -1.01 -9.61 17.35
N PHE A 64 -0.50 -8.39 17.59
CA PHE A 64 -0.74 -7.63 18.81
C PHE A 64 -2.21 -7.15 18.92
N VAL A 65 -2.71 -6.41 17.93
CA VAL A 65 -4.02 -5.75 17.96
C VAL A 65 -5.17 -6.75 18.06
N TYR A 66 -5.07 -7.87 17.35
CA TYR A 66 -6.12 -8.88 17.33
C TYR A 66 -5.86 -10.03 18.30
N ASN A 67 -4.77 -9.98 19.08
CA ASN A 67 -4.36 -11.01 20.02
C ASN A 67 -4.35 -12.41 19.37
N VAL A 68 -3.76 -12.52 18.18
CA VAL A 68 -3.79 -13.75 17.36
C VAL A 68 -2.96 -14.85 18.00
N GLY A 69 -1.84 -14.50 18.65
CA GLY A 69 -0.96 -15.44 19.34
C GLY A 69 0.03 -16.16 18.42
N LEU A 70 0.47 -15.50 17.34
CA LEU A 70 1.51 -16.01 16.45
C LEU A 70 2.89 -15.95 17.13
N GLU A 71 3.65 -17.02 16.99
CA GLU A 71 5.08 -17.03 17.31
C GLU A 71 5.86 -16.20 16.28
N HIS A 72 6.96 -15.60 16.71
CA HIS A 72 7.77 -14.73 15.84
C HIS A 72 8.30 -15.47 14.59
N LYS A 73 8.58 -16.78 14.68
CA LYS A 73 8.93 -17.59 13.50
C LYS A 73 7.79 -17.62 12.48
N GLN A 74 6.54 -17.77 12.92
CA GLN A 74 5.37 -17.81 12.03
C GLN A 74 5.17 -16.46 11.34
N ILE A 75 5.50 -15.36 12.01
CA ILE A 75 5.50 -14.02 11.41
C ILE A 75 6.52 -13.94 10.26
N TYR A 76 7.75 -14.44 10.44
CA TYR A 76 8.72 -14.52 9.33
C TYR A 76 8.27 -15.41 8.17
N ASP A 77 7.68 -16.57 8.47
CA ASP A 77 7.18 -17.48 7.44
C ASP A 77 6.06 -16.80 6.62
N LEU A 78 5.15 -16.09 7.31
CA LEU A 78 4.06 -15.33 6.68
C LEU A 78 4.56 -14.10 5.91
N GLU A 79 5.51 -13.35 6.46
CA GLU A 79 6.16 -12.22 5.79
C GLU A 79 6.69 -12.65 4.43
N THR A 80 7.47 -13.74 4.41
CA THR A 80 8.09 -14.27 3.19
C THR A 80 7.02 -14.66 2.16
N ALA A 81 5.98 -15.37 2.60
CA ALA A 81 4.91 -15.83 1.72
C ALA A 81 4.07 -14.67 1.15
N ILE A 82 3.68 -13.72 2.00
CA ILE A 82 2.87 -12.56 1.61
C ILE A 82 3.67 -11.63 0.70
N TYR A 83 4.94 -11.36 1.02
CA TYR A 83 5.80 -10.53 0.18
C TYR A 83 5.95 -11.10 -1.22
N ALA A 84 6.21 -12.41 -1.34
CA ALA A 84 6.29 -13.08 -2.64
C ALA A 84 4.96 -12.99 -3.40
N LEU A 85 3.84 -13.29 -2.74
CA LEU A 85 2.50 -13.23 -3.34
C LEU A 85 2.18 -11.84 -3.88
N VAL A 86 2.38 -10.79 -3.09
CA VAL A 86 2.07 -9.40 -3.47
C VAL A 86 3.01 -8.90 -4.57
N ARG A 87 4.31 -9.17 -4.46
CA ARG A 87 5.31 -8.71 -5.43
C ARG A 87 5.13 -9.37 -6.80
N ASP A 88 4.87 -10.67 -6.81
CA ASP A 88 4.81 -11.45 -8.05
C ASP A 88 3.41 -11.39 -8.69
N ASN A 89 2.38 -10.95 -7.95
CA ASN A 89 0.99 -10.85 -8.42
C ASN A 89 0.36 -9.47 -8.13
N PRO A 90 0.94 -8.35 -8.62
CA PRO A 90 0.49 -7.00 -8.28
C PRO A 90 -0.95 -6.69 -8.74
N SER A 91 -1.44 -7.39 -9.77
CA SER A 91 -2.82 -7.26 -10.27
C SER A 91 -3.86 -7.79 -9.29
N VAL A 92 -3.51 -8.71 -8.38
CA VAL A 92 -4.44 -9.23 -7.37
C VAL A 92 -4.81 -8.15 -6.34
N PHE A 93 -3.91 -7.18 -6.12
CA PHE A 93 -4.01 -6.22 -5.02
C PHE A 93 -4.20 -4.77 -5.49
N ASN A 94 -4.47 -4.55 -6.79
CA ASN A 94 -4.66 -3.21 -7.34
C ASN A 94 -5.88 -3.18 -8.26
N GLU A 95 -6.99 -2.64 -7.75
CA GLU A 95 -8.26 -2.49 -8.47
C GLU A 95 -8.15 -1.68 -9.78
N GLU A 96 -7.24 -0.70 -9.85
CA GLU A 96 -6.98 0.07 -11.08
C GLU A 96 -6.26 -0.80 -12.13
N LEU A 97 -5.37 -1.71 -11.71
CA LEU A 97 -4.75 -2.70 -12.61
C LEU A 97 -5.72 -3.82 -12.99
N ILE A 98 -6.67 -4.15 -12.12
CA ILE A 98 -7.76 -5.09 -12.41
C ILE A 98 -8.60 -4.55 -13.57
N GLN A 99 -8.99 -3.27 -13.58
CA GLN A 99 -9.74 -2.68 -14.70
C GLN A 99 -8.96 -2.68 -16.03
N SER A 100 -7.62 -2.59 -15.99
CA SER A 100 -6.79 -2.68 -17.20
C SER A 100 -6.63 -4.11 -17.74
N ASN A 101 -6.76 -5.13 -16.88
CA ASN A 101 -6.60 -6.55 -17.22
C ASN A 101 -7.93 -7.30 -17.41
N ILE A 102 -9.06 -6.79 -16.88
CA ILE A 102 -10.42 -7.33 -17.05
C ILE A 102 -10.96 -7.12 -18.48
N CYS A 103 -10.28 -6.34 -19.32
CA CYS A 103 -10.59 -6.31 -20.76
C CYS A 103 -10.40 -7.67 -21.46
N VAL A 104 -9.83 -8.69 -20.79
CA VAL A 104 -9.63 -10.00 -21.40
C VAL A 104 -10.75 -10.99 -21.05
N ASP A 105 -11.19 -11.14 -19.80
CA ASP A 105 -12.19 -12.18 -19.48
C ASP A 105 -12.90 -11.92 -18.14
N ALA A 106 -14.08 -11.29 -18.13
CA ALA A 106 -15.24 -11.62 -17.29
C ALA A 106 -16.31 -10.52 -17.31
N LYS A 107 -17.57 -10.94 -17.50
CA LYS A 107 -18.77 -10.10 -17.34
C LYS A 107 -18.86 -9.57 -15.90
N ILE A 108 -18.82 -8.25 -15.71
CA ILE A 108 -19.11 -7.59 -14.42
C ILE A 108 -20.04 -6.40 -14.67
N ASP A 109 -21.01 -6.27 -13.76
CA ASP A 109 -22.14 -5.34 -13.64
C ASP A 109 -22.10 -4.01 -14.44
N ASP A 110 -23.18 -3.74 -15.20
CA ASP A 110 -23.33 -2.58 -16.08
C ASP A 110 -23.31 -1.23 -15.32
N ASP A 111 -23.74 -1.20 -14.06
CA ASP A 111 -23.85 0.05 -13.28
C ASP A 111 -22.48 0.64 -12.89
N ILE A 112 -21.47 -0.20 -12.65
CA ILE A 112 -20.11 0.25 -12.32
C ILE A 112 -19.44 0.90 -13.55
N PHE A 113 -19.78 0.45 -14.75
CA PHE A 113 -19.26 1.00 -16.01
C PHE A 113 -19.80 2.41 -16.30
N VAL A 114 -21.06 2.68 -15.92
CA VAL A 114 -21.67 3.99 -16.12
C VAL A 114 -20.96 5.07 -15.29
N ASP A 115 -20.67 4.78 -14.02
CA ASP A 115 -20.00 5.74 -13.14
C ASP A 115 -18.56 6.04 -13.59
N ASP A 116 -17.80 5.03 -14.02
CA ASP A 116 -16.45 5.23 -14.57
C ASP A 116 -16.48 6.05 -15.88
N LEU A 117 -17.44 5.77 -16.77
CA LEU A 117 -17.60 6.51 -18.01
C LEU A 117 -17.97 7.99 -17.75
N VAL A 118 -18.87 8.24 -16.79
CA VAL A 118 -19.27 9.59 -16.36
C VAL A 118 -18.07 10.34 -15.77
N ASN A 119 -17.26 9.68 -14.94
CA ASN A 119 -16.06 10.29 -14.35
C ASN A 119 -15.00 10.63 -15.41
N LYS A 120 -14.73 9.73 -16.36
CA LYS A 120 -13.79 9.98 -17.47
C LYS A 120 -14.26 11.13 -18.36
N ALA A 121 -15.55 11.17 -18.71
CA ALA A 121 -16.12 12.24 -19.50
C ALA A 121 -16.01 13.59 -18.80
N THR A 122 -16.33 13.63 -17.49
CA THR A 122 -16.26 14.83 -16.66
C THR A 122 -14.83 15.37 -16.57
N ASN A 123 -13.86 14.49 -16.30
CA ASN A 123 -12.45 14.88 -16.18
C ASN A 123 -11.89 15.41 -17.52
N LYS A 124 -12.26 14.78 -18.64
CA LYS A 124 -11.85 15.24 -19.97
C LYS A 124 -12.45 16.62 -20.28
N PHE A 125 -13.75 16.80 -20.03
CA PHE A 125 -14.42 18.08 -20.24
C PHE A 125 -13.78 19.20 -19.42
N VAL A 126 -13.57 18.97 -18.11
CA VAL A 126 -12.95 19.96 -17.21
C VAL A 126 -11.54 20.34 -17.68
N THR A 127 -10.77 19.38 -18.17
CA THR A 127 -9.40 19.61 -18.65
C THR A 127 -9.40 20.48 -19.90
N GLU A 128 -10.19 20.14 -20.91
CA GLU A 128 -10.28 20.92 -22.15
C GLU A 128 -10.85 22.33 -21.87
N PHE A 129 -11.87 22.44 -21.02
CA PHE A 129 -12.46 23.73 -20.67
C PHE A 129 -11.45 24.66 -20.00
N ARG A 130 -10.64 24.16 -19.05
CA ARG A 130 -9.56 24.95 -18.43
C ARG A 130 -8.54 25.42 -19.45
N LYS A 131 -8.16 24.56 -20.40
CA LYS A 131 -7.22 24.89 -21.46
C LYS A 131 -7.76 26.02 -22.34
N THR A 132 -9.02 25.94 -22.77
CA THR A 132 -9.67 27.01 -23.53
C THR A 132 -9.69 28.34 -22.78
N LEU A 133 -10.03 28.32 -21.48
CA LEU A 133 -10.02 29.54 -20.66
C LEU A 133 -8.61 30.14 -20.50
N GLN A 134 -7.57 29.32 -20.48
CA GLN A 134 -6.18 29.79 -20.45
C GLN A 134 -5.74 30.39 -21.78
N ASP A 135 -6.15 29.77 -22.90
CA ASP A 135 -5.86 30.26 -24.25
C ASP A 135 -6.55 31.61 -24.53
N MET A 136 -7.75 31.84 -23.97
CA MET A 136 -8.46 33.13 -24.06
C MET A 136 -7.84 34.27 -23.24
N LYS A 137 -6.95 33.95 -22.29
CA LYS A 137 -6.25 34.95 -21.47
C LYS A 137 -4.91 35.42 -22.08
N ARG A 138 -4.49 34.81 -23.19
CA ARG A 138 -3.34 35.26 -24.01
C ARG A 138 -3.80 36.18 -25.13
#